data_AF-A0A3C1FN95-F1
#
_entry.id   AF-A0A3C1FN95-F1
#
_cell.length_a   1.000
_cell.length_b   1.000
_cell.length_c   1.000
_cell.angle_alpha   90.00
_cell.angle_beta   90.00
_cell.angle_gamma   90.00
#
_symmetry.space_group_name_H-M   'P 1'
#
loop_
_entity.id
_entity.type
_entity.pdbx_description
1 polymer ?
#
loop_
_entity_poly.entity_id
_entity_poly.type
_entity_poly.pdbx_seq_one_letter_code
_entity_poly.pdbx_strand_id
1 'polypeptide(L)'
;DRVARFIIAIPNAVSAQMREGLQRMTYSFKTLNDAEAAALKPYRIRIHTVRSGDTLDSLAARLPYADFKRERLRTLNGLATNQKLKPGMKLKIISE
;
A
#
# COMPACT_ATOMS: atom_id res chain seq x y z
N ASP A 1 -7.60 -22.91 -8.24
CA ASP A 1 -8.45 -21.92 -7.52
C ASP A 1 -7.68 -20.67 -7.14
N ARG A 2 -8.32 -19.50 -7.25
CA ARG A 2 -7.79 -18.21 -6.79
C ARG A 2 -8.51 -17.84 -5.49
N VAL A 3 -7.76 -17.57 -4.43
CA VAL A 3 -8.30 -17.15 -3.13
C VAL A 3 -7.89 -15.71 -2.85
N ALA A 4 -8.86 -14.86 -2.49
CA ALA A 4 -8.61 -13.51 -2.01
C ALA A 4 -8.98 -13.40 -0.52
N ARG A 5 -8.10 -12.84 0.29
CA ARG A 5 -8.33 -12.60 1.73
C ARG A 5 -8.30 -11.11 2.01
N PHE A 6 -9.38 -10.61 2.60
CA PHE A 6 -9.49 -9.24 3.09
C PHE A 6 -9.46 -9.24 4.61
N ILE A 7 -8.66 -8.36 5.20
CA ILE A 7 -8.59 -8.15 6.65
C ILE A 7 -8.83 -6.66 6.88
N ILE A 8 -9.81 -6.35 7.72
CA ILE A 8 -10.24 -4.98 8.01
C ILE A 8 -10.00 -4.75 9.50
N ALA A 9 -9.20 -3.73 9.83
CA ALA A 9 -9.06 -3.27 11.21
C ALA A 9 -10.18 -2.27 11.52
N ILE A 10 -10.99 -2.56 12.52
CA ILE A 10 -12.09 -1.69 12.95
C ILE A 10 -11.88 -1.41 14.44
N PRO A 11 -12.01 -0.14 14.90
CA PRO A 11 -12.09 0.17 16.32
C PRO A 11 -13.21 -0.62 17.02
N ASN A 12 -13.16 -0.72 18.34
CA ASN A 12 -13.94 -1.64 19.18
C ASN A 12 -15.47 -1.66 18.97
N ALA A 13 -16.05 -0.73 18.21
CA ALA A 13 -17.45 -0.74 17.79
C ALA A 13 -17.62 -0.36 16.31
N VAL A 14 -18.34 -1.20 15.56
CA VAL A 14 -18.82 -0.87 14.21
C VAL A 14 -20.06 0.01 14.35
N SER A 15 -19.98 1.29 13.99
CA SER A 15 -21.16 2.17 13.97
C SER A 15 -22.15 1.75 12.86
N ALA A 16 -23.41 2.16 12.99
CA ALA A 16 -24.42 1.92 11.94
C ALA A 16 -23.99 2.47 10.57
N GLN A 17 -23.38 3.66 10.56
CA GLN A 17 -22.86 4.29 9.33
C GLN A 17 -21.69 3.49 8.71
N MET A 18 -20.86 2.85 9.53
CA MET A 18 -19.75 2.02 9.04
C MET A 18 -20.25 0.72 8.40
N ARG A 19 -21.38 0.16 8.87
CA ARG A 19 -21.95 -1.10 8.33
C ARG A 19 -22.24 -1.02 6.83
N GLU A 20 -22.85 0.06 6.38
CA GLU A 20 -23.14 0.23 4.95
C GLU A 20 -21.87 0.34 4.10
N GLY A 21 -20.86 1.05 4.61
CA GLY A 21 -19.55 1.16 3.95
C GLY A 21 -18.88 -0.21 3.80
N LEU A 22 -18.93 -1.03 4.85
CA LEU A 22 -18.39 -2.39 4.83
C LEU A 22 -19.15 -3.29 3.85
N GLN A 23 -20.48 -3.23 3.83
CA GLN A 23 -21.31 -3.98 2.87
C GLN A 23 -20.99 -3.61 1.42
N ARG A 24 -20.94 -2.30 1.12
CA ARG A 24 -20.57 -1.82 -0.22
C ARG A 24 -19.18 -2.31 -0.62
N MET A 25 -18.22 -2.27 0.31
CA MET A 25 -16.88 -2.77 0.06
C MET A 25 -16.89 -4.27 -0.29
N THR A 26 -17.58 -5.10 0.49
CA THR A 26 -17.63 -6.56 0.23
C THR A 26 -18.34 -6.91 -1.07
N TYR A 27 -19.39 -6.17 -1.44
CA TYR A 27 -20.13 -6.40 -2.68
C TYR A 27 -19.46 -5.81 -3.92
N SER A 28 -18.48 -4.92 -3.75
CA SER A 28 -17.71 -4.35 -4.87
C SER A 28 -16.65 -5.29 -5.45
N PHE A 29 -16.38 -6.42 -4.79
CA PHE A 29 -15.36 -7.35 -5.26
C PHE A 29 -15.84 -8.12 -6.49
N LYS A 30 -15.18 -7.88 -7.62
CA LYS A 30 -15.41 -8.60 -8.87
C LYS A 30 -14.09 -8.99 -9.51
N THR A 31 -14.10 -10.06 -10.29
CA THR A 31 -13.01 -10.39 -11.19
C THR A 31 -13.01 -9.43 -12.37
N LEU A 32 -11.82 -8.97 -12.77
CA LEU A 32 -11.65 -8.18 -13.98
C LEU A 32 -11.73 -9.09 -15.21
N ASN A 33 -12.37 -8.60 -16.28
CA ASN A 33 -12.26 -9.22 -17.60
C ASN A 33 -10.94 -8.81 -18.29
N ASP A 34 -10.65 -9.42 -19.44
CA ASP A 34 -9.37 -9.21 -20.13
C ASP A 34 -9.17 -7.76 -20.60
N ALA A 35 -10.22 -7.09 -21.08
CA ALA A 35 -10.16 -5.71 -21.53
C ALA A 35 -9.92 -4.74 -20.35
N GLU A 36 -10.62 -4.95 -19.23
CA GLU A 36 -10.40 -4.20 -17.98
C GLU A 36 -8.99 -4.41 -17.46
N ALA A 37 -8.48 -5.65 -17.48
CA ALA A 37 -7.14 -5.96 -17.02
C ALA A 37 -6.05 -5.36 -17.92
N ALA A 38 -6.22 -5.41 -19.25
CA ALA A 38 -5.28 -4.86 -20.21
C ALA A 38 -5.17 -3.33 -20.15
N ALA A 39 -6.25 -2.64 -19.76
CA ALA A 39 -6.26 -1.20 -19.60
C ALA A 39 -5.51 -0.70 -18.34
N LEU A 40 -5.21 -1.58 -17.39
CA LEU A 40 -4.52 -1.20 -16.16
C LEU A 40 -3.02 -1.04 -16.37
N LYS A 41 -2.46 -0.02 -15.71
CA LYS A 41 -1.01 0.10 -15.47
C LYS A 41 -0.72 -0.35 -14.04
N PRO A 42 -0.43 -1.64 -13.82
CA PRO A 42 -0.33 -2.18 -12.48
C PRO A 42 0.96 -1.68 -11.81
N TYR A 43 0.82 -1.14 -10.61
CA TYR A 43 1.99 -0.88 -9.78
C TYR A 43 2.69 -2.18 -9.38
N ARG A 44 4.02 -2.12 -9.36
CA ARG A 44 4.95 -3.18 -8.98
C ARG A 44 5.71 -2.81 -7.72
N ILE A 45 5.95 -3.81 -6.89
CA ILE A 45 6.85 -3.69 -5.74
C ILE A 45 8.27 -3.97 -6.22
N ARG A 46 9.17 -3.03 -6.01
CA ARG A 46 10.62 -3.17 -6.25
C ARG A 46 11.36 -3.13 -4.93
N ILE A 47 12.49 -3.84 -4.87
CA ILE A 47 13.38 -3.78 -3.70
C ILE A 47 14.47 -2.76 -3.99
N HIS A 48 14.53 -1.73 -3.15
CA HIS A 48 15.57 -0.71 -3.13
C HIS A 48 16.53 -0.97 -1.98
N THR A 49 17.83 -1.02 -2.27
CA THR A 49 18.86 -1.00 -1.23
C THR A 49 19.19 0.44 -0.89
N VAL A 50 18.93 0.84 0.35
CA VAL A 50 19.20 2.19 0.87
C VAL A 50 20.68 2.54 0.68
N ARG A 51 20.94 3.72 0.14
CA ARG A 51 22.27 4.29 -0.10
C ARG A 51 22.57 5.43 0.87
N SER A 52 23.82 5.87 0.92
CA SER A 52 24.16 7.10 1.62
C SER A 52 23.37 8.28 1.03
N GLY A 53 22.80 9.12 1.90
CA GLY A 53 21.96 10.26 1.50
C GLY A 53 20.48 9.94 1.25
N ASP A 54 20.09 8.66 1.18
CA ASP A 54 18.67 8.31 1.11
C ASP A 54 17.97 8.68 2.42
N THR A 55 16.89 9.45 2.29
CA THR A 55 15.95 9.74 3.38
C THR A 55 14.61 9.10 3.09
N LEU A 56 13.80 8.86 4.12
CA LEU A 56 12.43 8.38 3.94
C LEU A 56 11.64 9.30 2.99
N ASP A 57 11.84 10.61 3.10
CA ASP A 57 11.15 11.61 2.29
C ASP A 57 11.56 11.52 0.82
N SER A 58 12.86 11.41 0.55
CA SER A 58 13.38 11.29 -0.82
C SER A 58 12.90 10.00 -1.51
N LEU A 59 12.77 8.90 -0.75
CA LEU A 59 12.27 7.63 -1.27
C LEU A 59 10.74 7.65 -1.41
N ALA A 60 10.03 8.24 -0.45
CA ALA A 60 8.58 8.38 -0.47
C ALA A 60 8.13 9.22 -1.66
N ALA A 61 8.86 10.29 -2.01
CA ALA A 61 8.55 11.14 -3.17
C ALA A 61 8.43 10.37 -4.50
N ARG A 62 9.15 9.25 -4.63
CA ARG A 62 9.15 8.37 -5.82
C ARG A 62 7.89 7.51 -5.94
N LEU A 63 7.07 7.41 -4.89
CA LEU A 63 5.86 6.62 -4.92
C LEU A 63 4.79 7.25 -5.84
N PRO A 64 4.04 6.45 -6.62
CA PRO A 64 3.04 6.92 -7.58
C PRO A 64 1.68 7.20 -6.90
N TYR A 65 1.69 7.97 -5.81
CA TYR A 65 0.49 8.39 -5.09
C TYR A 65 0.39 9.92 -5.04
N ALA A 66 -0.78 10.48 -4.75
CA ALA A 66 -0.91 11.91 -4.51
C ALA A 66 -0.62 12.27 -3.03
N ASP A 67 -0.98 11.38 -2.12
CA ASP A 67 -1.03 11.63 -0.68
C ASP A 67 -0.41 10.48 0.15
N PHE A 68 -0.18 10.76 1.44
CA PHE A 68 0.30 9.80 2.46
C PHE A 68 1.51 8.96 2.05
N LYS A 69 2.40 9.50 1.19
CA LYS A 69 3.53 8.74 0.64
C LYS A 69 4.47 8.21 1.71
N ARG A 70 4.80 9.04 2.70
CA ARG A 70 5.73 8.66 3.80
C ARG A 70 5.11 7.56 4.67
N GLU A 71 3.86 7.75 5.05
CA GLU A 71 3.08 6.84 5.89
C GLU A 71 2.94 5.49 5.19
N ARG A 72 2.58 5.48 3.90
CA ARG A 72 2.53 4.27 3.08
C ARG A 72 3.89 3.58 2.99
N LEU A 73 4.98 4.33 2.76
CA LEU A 73 6.32 3.75 2.69
C LEU A 73 6.72 3.08 4.01
N ARG A 74 6.39 3.70 5.15
CA ARG A 74 6.63 3.11 6.48
C ARG A 74 5.81 1.84 6.67
N THR A 75 4.51 1.90 6.43
CA THR A 75 3.59 0.76 6.61
C THR A 75 3.99 -0.41 5.73
N LEU A 76 4.30 -0.17 4.46
CA LEU A 76 4.74 -1.21 3.51
C LEU A 76 6.00 -1.97 3.98
N ASN A 77 6.86 -1.27 4.72
CA ASN A 77 8.14 -1.79 5.19
C ASN A 77 8.15 -2.14 6.68
N GLY A 78 7.03 -2.01 7.39
CA GLY A 78 6.95 -2.25 8.82
C GLY A 78 7.87 -1.35 9.65
N LEU A 79 8.12 -0.12 9.19
CA LEU A 79 9.02 0.81 9.89
C LEU A 79 8.29 1.48 11.06
N ALA A 80 8.91 1.51 12.24
CA ALA A 80 8.41 2.31 13.36
C ALA A 80 8.44 3.81 13.01
N THR A 81 7.61 4.61 13.68
CA THR A 81 7.42 6.05 13.41
C THR A 81 8.73 6.84 13.35
N ASN A 82 9.69 6.52 14.22
CA ASN A 82 10.98 7.22 14.32
C ASN A 82 12.17 6.39 13.81
N GLN A 83 11.91 5.25 13.17
CA GLN A 83 12.97 4.41 12.62
C GLN A 83 13.69 5.15 11.49
N LYS A 84 15.01 5.30 11.63
CA LYS A 84 15.89 5.88 10.62
C LYS A 84 16.31 4.81 9.60
N LEU A 85 16.51 5.24 8.35
CA LEU A 85 17.06 4.39 7.31
C LEU A 85 18.57 4.23 7.51
N LYS A 86 19.09 3.04 7.23
CA LYS A 86 20.53 2.76 7.27
C LYS A 86 20.99 2.28 5.89
N PRO A 87 22.15 2.74 5.37
CA PRO A 87 22.71 2.20 4.14
C PRO A 87 22.80 0.68 4.19
N GLY A 88 22.49 0.02 3.07
CA GLY A 88 22.42 -1.44 2.96
C GLY A 88 21.06 -2.05 3.35
N MET A 89 20.18 -1.31 4.03
CA MET A 89 18.84 -1.79 4.35
C MET A 89 18.01 -1.97 3.07
N LYS A 90 17.24 -3.06 2.97
CA LYS A 90 16.33 -3.31 1.86
C LYS A 90 14.94 -2.75 2.16
N LEU A 91 14.41 -1.95 1.25
CA LEU A 91 13.06 -1.41 1.31
C LEU A 91 12.25 -1.83 0.08
N LYS A 92 10.99 -2.16 0.31
CA LYS A 92 9.95 -2.24 -0.71
C LYS A 92 9.54 -0.83 -1.11
N ILE A 93 9.55 -0.55 -2.40
CA ILE A 93 9.05 0.69 -3.00
C ILE A 93 8.03 0.32 -4.07
N ILE A 94 6.96 1.09 -4.17
CA ILE A 94 5.94 0.93 -5.20
C ILE A 94 6.28 1.85 -6.37
N SER A 95 6.14 1.32 -7.57
CA SER A 95 6.46 2.02 -8.81
C SER A 95 5.67 1.41 -9.96
N GLU A 96 5.47 2.16 -11.05
CA GLU A 96 4.90 1.61 -12.29
C GLU A 96 5.81 0.56 -12.93
#